data_AF-A0AAU9ZJZ3-F1
#
_entry.id   AF-A0AAU9ZJZ3-F1
#
_cell.length_a   1.000
_cell.length_b   1.000
_cell.length_c   1.000
_cell.angle_alpha   90.00
_cell.angle_beta   90.00
_cell.angle_gamma   90.00
#
_symmetry.space_group_name_H-M   'P 1'
#
loop_
_entity.id
_entity.type
_entity.pdbx_description
1 polymer ?
#
loop_
_entity_poly.entity_id
_entity_poly.type
_entity_poly.pdbx_seq_one_letter_code
_entity_poly.pdbx_strand_id
1 'polypeptide(L)'
;MAKSKNHTTHNQSRKWHRNGIKKPRSQRYESLKGVDPKFLRNMLFAKKHNKKGLKKMQANNAKAMSARAEAIKALVKPKVVKPKMPKGPGCKLSRLAFIAHPKLGKKIRKYMAKGHRLLPTKAQGSNQAQAPKGAKAP
;
A
#
# COMPACT_ATOMS: atom_id res chain seq x y z
N MET A 1 -11.52 49.62 -57.67
CA MET A 1 -12.02 48.81 -56.54
C MET A 1 -10.85 48.33 -55.71
N ALA A 2 -10.85 48.59 -54.40
CA ALA A 2 -9.85 48.04 -53.49
C ALA A 2 -10.20 46.59 -53.14
N LYS A 3 -9.23 45.67 -53.23
CA LYS A 3 -9.42 44.25 -52.90
C LYS A 3 -9.29 44.04 -51.39
N SER A 4 -10.18 43.28 -50.79
CA SER A 4 -10.12 42.83 -49.39
C SER A 4 -9.70 41.37 -49.27
N LYS A 5 -9.34 40.93 -48.06
CA LYS A 5 -9.02 39.52 -47.79
C LYS A 5 -10.30 38.68 -47.78
N ASN A 6 -10.28 37.54 -48.48
CA ASN A 6 -11.47 36.70 -48.68
C ASN A 6 -11.76 35.73 -47.51
N HIS A 7 -10.74 35.22 -46.80
CA HIS A 7 -10.92 34.25 -45.70
C HIS A 7 -9.73 34.25 -44.71
N THR A 8 -9.96 33.98 -43.42
CA THR A 8 -8.89 33.76 -42.43
C THR A 8 -9.28 32.95 -41.19
N THR A 9 -8.41 32.02 -40.80
CA THR A 9 -8.51 31.20 -39.56
C THR A 9 -7.52 31.65 -38.47
N HIS A 10 -6.83 32.78 -38.67
CA HIS A 10 -5.65 33.20 -37.87
C HIS A 10 -5.86 33.24 -36.35
N ASN A 11 -6.99 33.79 -35.89
CA ASN A 11 -7.27 33.92 -34.44
C ASN A 11 -8.30 32.89 -33.93
N GLN A 12 -8.71 31.93 -34.75
CA GLN A 12 -9.77 30.98 -34.35
C GLN A 12 -9.27 30.02 -33.29
N SER A 13 -8.10 29.40 -33.52
CA SER A 13 -7.48 28.48 -32.56
C SER A 13 -7.24 29.15 -31.20
N ARG A 14 -6.70 30.38 -31.17
CA ARG A 14 -6.47 31.11 -29.92
C ARG A 14 -7.77 31.30 -29.12
N LYS A 15 -8.88 31.66 -29.77
CA LYS A 15 -10.19 31.80 -29.11
C LYS A 15 -10.70 30.48 -28.55
N TRP A 16 -10.61 29.38 -29.31
CA TRP A 16 -11.05 28.06 -28.84
C TRP A 16 -10.27 27.59 -27.61
N HIS A 17 -8.97 27.91 -27.55
CA HIS A 17 -8.10 27.51 -26.45
C HIS A 17 -8.16 28.44 -25.22
N ARG A 18 -8.70 29.68 -25.31
CA ARG A 18 -8.86 30.56 -24.13
C ARG A 18 -9.62 29.89 -22.99
N ASN A 19 -10.68 29.16 -23.31
CA ASN A 19 -11.50 28.41 -22.34
C ASN A 19 -11.14 26.91 -22.29
N GLY A 20 -10.24 26.48 -23.18
CA GLY A 20 -9.87 25.09 -23.42
C GLY A 20 -10.96 24.31 -24.15
N ILE A 21 -10.56 23.51 -25.13
CA ILE A 21 -11.45 22.58 -25.84
C ILE A 21 -11.70 21.38 -24.92
N LYS A 22 -12.87 21.36 -24.26
CA LYS A 22 -13.23 20.28 -23.33
C LYS A 22 -13.73 19.06 -24.11
N LYS A 23 -13.27 17.88 -23.70
CA LYS A 23 -13.82 16.61 -24.18
C LYS A 23 -15.24 16.42 -23.63
N PRO A 24 -16.13 15.69 -24.32
CA PRO A 24 -17.43 15.34 -23.76
C PRO A 24 -17.24 14.54 -22.46
N ARG A 25 -18.11 14.76 -21.48
CA ARG A 25 -18.07 14.05 -20.21
C ARG A 25 -18.47 12.59 -20.43
N SER A 26 -17.58 11.66 -20.11
CA SER A 26 -17.94 10.24 -20.04
C SER A 26 -18.76 9.96 -18.78
N GLN A 27 -19.81 9.16 -18.91
CA GLN A 27 -20.68 8.75 -17.82
C GLN A 27 -20.66 7.22 -17.71
N ARG A 28 -20.68 6.67 -16.49
CA ARG A 28 -20.64 5.20 -16.27
C ARG A 28 -21.78 4.46 -16.99
N TYR A 29 -22.96 5.07 -17.04
CA TYR A 29 -24.15 4.54 -17.70
C TYR A 29 -24.67 5.56 -18.70
N GLU A 30 -24.58 5.24 -19.99
CA GLU A 30 -25.10 6.06 -21.08
C GLU A 30 -26.58 5.77 -21.39
N SER A 31 -27.22 6.62 -22.18
CA SER A 31 -28.60 6.42 -22.60
C SER A 31 -28.71 5.30 -23.63
N LEU A 32 -29.80 4.53 -23.59
CA LEU A 32 -30.09 3.47 -24.58
C LEU A 32 -30.84 3.99 -25.83
N LYS A 33 -30.73 5.30 -26.14
CA LYS A 33 -31.40 5.90 -27.31
C LYS A 33 -30.72 5.40 -28.58
N GLY A 34 -31.50 4.93 -29.55
CA GLY A 34 -31.00 4.39 -30.82
C GLY A 34 -30.69 2.89 -30.80
N VAL A 35 -30.91 2.20 -29.68
CA VAL A 35 -30.84 0.73 -29.60
C VAL A 35 -32.09 0.11 -30.23
N ASP A 36 -31.94 -1.08 -30.84
CA ASP A 36 -33.03 -1.82 -31.49
C ASP A 36 -34.30 -1.90 -30.59
N PRO A 37 -35.46 -1.43 -31.07
CA PRO A 37 -36.71 -1.49 -30.33
C PRO A 37 -37.06 -2.91 -29.88
N LYS A 38 -36.84 -3.94 -30.70
CA LYS A 38 -37.21 -5.34 -30.35
C LYS A 38 -36.40 -5.81 -29.15
N PHE A 39 -35.09 -5.56 -29.16
CA PHE A 39 -34.23 -5.80 -28.00
C PHE A 39 -34.68 -5.02 -26.75
N LEU A 40 -34.98 -3.72 -26.90
CA LEU A 40 -35.40 -2.89 -25.76
C LEU A 40 -36.70 -3.41 -25.13
N ARG A 41 -37.67 -3.84 -25.93
CA ARG A 41 -38.92 -4.42 -25.40
C ARG A 41 -38.64 -5.63 -24.53
N ASN A 42 -37.82 -6.57 -25.01
CA ASN A 42 -37.47 -7.76 -24.25
C ASN A 42 -36.72 -7.42 -22.95
N MET A 43 -35.71 -6.53 -23.00
CA MET A 43 -34.97 -6.10 -21.82
C MET A 43 -35.89 -5.45 -20.77
N LEU A 44 -36.86 -4.64 -21.21
CA LEU A 44 -37.84 -4.03 -20.31
C LEU A 44 -38.73 -5.09 -19.65
N PHE A 45 -39.20 -6.10 -20.39
CA PHE A 45 -39.97 -7.21 -19.82
C PHE A 45 -39.15 -8.04 -18.81
N ALA A 46 -37.89 -8.34 -19.11
CA ALA A 46 -37.00 -9.02 -18.17
C ALA A 46 -36.85 -8.22 -16.86
N LYS A 47 -36.57 -6.91 -16.98
CA LYS A 47 -36.47 -6.00 -15.82
C LYS A 47 -37.78 -5.91 -15.03
N LYS A 48 -38.93 -5.89 -15.71
CA LYS A 48 -40.27 -5.84 -15.10
C LYS A 48 -40.54 -7.05 -14.20
N HIS A 49 -40.09 -8.24 -14.59
CA HIS A 49 -40.42 -9.48 -13.89
C HIS A 49 -39.35 -9.99 -12.91
N ASN A 50 -38.23 -9.28 -12.73
CA ASN A 50 -37.16 -9.65 -11.79
C ASN A 50 -37.64 -9.86 -10.34
N LYS A 51 -38.71 -9.17 -9.91
CA LYS A 51 -39.27 -9.33 -8.56
C LYS A 51 -39.77 -10.74 -8.26
N LYS A 52 -40.17 -11.52 -9.29
CA LYS A 52 -40.68 -12.89 -9.11
C LYS A 52 -39.62 -13.85 -8.55
N GLY A 53 -38.35 -13.65 -8.89
CA GLY A 53 -37.23 -14.53 -8.48
C GLY A 53 -36.57 -14.15 -7.16
N LEU A 54 -37.00 -13.07 -6.51
CA LEU A 54 -36.26 -12.44 -5.42
C LEU A 54 -36.04 -13.37 -4.22
N LYS A 55 -37.07 -14.12 -3.80
CA LYS A 55 -36.97 -15.05 -2.66
C LYS A 55 -35.94 -16.17 -2.91
N LYS A 56 -35.90 -16.71 -4.12
CA LYS A 56 -34.94 -17.75 -4.52
C LYS A 56 -33.51 -17.20 -4.49
N MET A 57 -33.33 -15.99 -5.03
CA MET A 57 -32.03 -15.30 -5.02
C MET A 57 -31.55 -15.01 -3.59
N GLN A 58 -32.43 -14.51 -2.73
CA GLN A 58 -32.08 -14.21 -1.34
C GLN A 58 -31.65 -15.46 -0.56
N ALA A 59 -32.40 -16.56 -0.71
CA ALA A 59 -32.05 -17.83 -0.07
C ALA A 59 -30.70 -18.37 -0.58
N ASN A 60 -30.44 -18.29 -1.90
CA ASN A 60 -29.16 -18.71 -2.46
C ASN A 60 -27.99 -17.85 -1.96
N ASN A 61 -28.17 -16.52 -1.94
CA ASN A 61 -27.16 -15.59 -1.44
C ASN A 61 -26.87 -15.83 0.06
N ALA A 62 -27.90 -16.08 0.87
CA ALA A 62 -27.72 -16.40 2.30
C ALA A 62 -26.89 -17.69 2.48
N LYS A 63 -27.21 -18.74 1.71
CA LYS A 63 -26.43 -19.99 1.69
C LYS A 63 -24.97 -19.77 1.27
N ALA A 64 -24.74 -18.93 0.26
CA ALA A 64 -23.38 -18.60 -0.19
C ALA A 64 -22.60 -17.83 0.89
N MET A 65 -23.24 -16.90 1.60
CA MET A 65 -22.61 -16.14 2.68
C MET A 65 -22.31 -17.02 3.90
N SER A 66 -23.22 -17.94 4.27
CA SER A 66 -22.96 -18.87 5.37
C SER A 66 -21.79 -19.80 5.07
N ALA A 67 -21.73 -20.36 3.85
CA ALA A 67 -20.60 -21.19 3.42
C ALA A 67 -19.26 -20.42 3.46
N ARG A 68 -19.26 -19.16 3.02
CA ARG A 68 -18.06 -18.29 3.13
C ARG A 68 -17.68 -18.05 4.58
N ALA A 69 -18.63 -17.81 5.47
CA ALA A 69 -18.36 -17.62 6.90
C ALA A 69 -17.76 -18.87 7.54
N GLU A 70 -18.27 -20.06 7.21
CA GLU A 70 -17.72 -21.33 7.67
C GLU A 70 -16.30 -21.57 7.15
N ALA A 71 -16.03 -21.26 5.88
CA ALA A 71 -14.69 -21.37 5.29
C ALA A 71 -13.69 -20.44 6.00
N ILE A 72 -14.08 -19.19 6.29
CA ILE A 72 -13.24 -18.25 7.05
C ILE A 72 -13.01 -18.78 8.48
N LYS A 73 -14.05 -19.29 9.14
CA LYS A 73 -13.94 -19.89 10.48
C LYS A 73 -13.02 -21.10 10.51
N ALA A 74 -13.07 -21.95 9.48
CA ALA A 74 -12.18 -23.10 9.32
C ALA A 74 -10.71 -22.68 9.09
N LEU A 75 -10.47 -21.60 8.32
CA LEU A 75 -9.13 -21.04 8.16
C LEU A 75 -8.57 -20.49 9.49
N VAL A 76 -9.41 -19.78 10.25
CA VAL A 76 -9.03 -19.19 11.55
C VAL A 76 -8.83 -20.26 12.63
N LYS A 77 -9.47 -21.43 12.52
CA LYS A 77 -9.22 -22.60 13.38
C LYS A 77 -8.31 -23.61 12.66
N PRO A 78 -6.98 -23.39 12.59
CA PRO A 78 -6.10 -24.36 11.95
C PRO A 78 -6.18 -25.70 12.70
N LYS A 79 -6.44 -26.78 11.96
CA LYS A 79 -6.14 -28.14 12.44
C LYS A 79 -4.66 -28.17 12.82
N VAL A 80 -4.38 -28.60 14.04
CA VAL A 80 -3.04 -28.66 14.66
C VAL A 80 -2.20 -29.75 13.98
N VAL A 81 -1.87 -29.57 12.71
CA VAL A 81 -0.79 -30.34 12.09
C VAL A 81 0.48 -29.55 12.37
N LYS A 82 1.32 -30.07 13.27
CA LYS A 82 2.62 -29.47 13.59
C LYS A 82 3.41 -29.30 12.28
N PRO A 83 3.63 -28.08 11.77
CA PRO A 83 4.52 -27.90 10.64
C PRO A 83 5.93 -28.23 11.12
N LYS A 84 6.59 -29.20 10.47
CA LYS A 84 7.99 -29.52 10.70
C LYS A 84 8.83 -28.41 10.06
N MET A 85 8.97 -27.29 10.77
CA MET A 85 9.70 -26.13 10.27
C MET A 85 11.20 -26.45 10.16
N PRO A 86 11.87 -26.08 9.05
CA PRO A 86 13.33 -26.16 8.97
C PRO A 86 13.96 -25.22 10.00
N LYS A 87 15.08 -25.64 10.60
CA LYS A 87 15.82 -24.81 11.57
C LYS A 87 16.32 -23.56 10.86
N GLY A 88 15.75 -22.40 11.21
CA GLY A 88 16.12 -21.11 10.64
C GLY A 88 17.54 -20.67 11.03
N PRO A 89 18.03 -19.53 10.51
CA PRO A 89 19.35 -19.03 10.82
C PRO A 89 19.51 -18.82 12.33
N GLY A 90 20.72 -19.08 12.85
CA GLY A 90 21.00 -19.01 14.28
C GLY A 90 20.62 -17.68 14.90
N CYS A 91 20.19 -17.70 16.17
CA CYS A 91 19.63 -16.56 16.91
C CYS A 91 20.51 -15.29 16.91
N LYS A 92 21.83 -15.44 16.71
CA LYS A 92 22.76 -14.30 16.62
C LYS A 92 22.56 -13.49 15.34
N LEU A 93 22.37 -14.16 14.19
CA LEU A 93 22.20 -13.49 12.90
C LEU A 93 20.85 -12.78 12.81
N SER A 94 19.77 -13.41 13.28
CA SER A 94 18.44 -12.78 13.33
C SER A 94 18.41 -11.57 14.27
N ARG A 95 19.13 -11.63 15.40
CA ARG A 95 19.28 -10.51 16.33
C ARG A 95 20.01 -9.33 15.70
N LEU A 96 21.12 -9.58 14.99
CA LEU A 96 21.86 -8.51 14.30
C LEU A 96 21.01 -7.87 13.19
N ALA A 97 20.29 -8.67 12.41
CA ALA A 97 19.37 -8.17 11.39
C ALA A 97 18.26 -7.29 12.00
N PHE A 98 17.69 -7.68 13.15
CA PHE A 98 16.68 -6.89 13.85
C PHE A 98 17.24 -5.57 14.39
N ILE A 99 18.47 -5.58 14.93
CA ILE A 99 19.14 -4.37 15.44
C ILE A 99 19.50 -3.43 14.29
N ALA A 100 19.87 -3.95 13.12
CA ALA A 100 20.19 -3.15 11.93
C ALA A 100 18.93 -2.56 11.26
N HIS A 101 17.75 -3.17 11.46
CA HIS A 101 16.52 -2.75 10.79
C HIS A 101 16.14 -1.28 11.14
N PRO A 102 15.88 -0.40 10.16
CA PRO A 102 15.75 1.04 10.37
C PRO A 102 14.60 1.44 11.31
N LYS A 103 13.42 0.80 11.17
CA LYS A 103 12.25 1.04 12.03
C LYS A 103 12.30 0.24 13.35
N LEU A 104 12.35 -1.09 13.24
CA LEU A 104 12.25 -2.02 14.39
C LEU A 104 13.44 -1.92 15.38
N GLY A 105 14.66 -1.74 14.87
CA GLY A 105 15.87 -1.65 15.70
C GLY A 105 16.13 -0.28 16.33
N LYS A 106 15.33 0.75 16.02
CA LYS A 106 15.59 2.15 16.42
C LYS A 106 15.68 2.31 17.95
N LYS A 107 14.77 1.66 18.71
CA LYS A 107 14.75 1.75 20.17
C LYS A 107 15.97 1.08 20.81
N ILE A 108 16.38 -0.08 20.28
CA ILE A 108 17.55 -0.81 20.77
C ILE A 108 18.85 -0.07 20.45
N ARG A 109 19.03 0.44 19.23
CA ARG A 109 20.21 1.24 18.88
C ARG A 109 20.32 2.49 19.75
N LYS A 110 19.20 3.17 20.04
CA LYS A 110 19.17 4.30 20.99
C LYS A 110 19.58 3.88 22.41
N TYR A 111 19.12 2.72 22.89
CA TYR A 111 19.51 2.18 24.20
C TYR A 111 20.99 1.81 24.26
N MET A 112 21.52 1.13 23.24
CA MET A 112 22.95 0.81 23.15
C MET A 112 23.81 2.07 23.11
N ALA A 113 23.43 3.07 22.30
CA ALA A 113 24.13 4.35 22.27
C ALA A 113 24.14 5.06 23.64
N LYS A 114 23.05 4.95 24.42
CA LYS A 114 23.02 5.46 25.80
C LYS A 114 23.94 4.68 26.74
N GLY A 115 23.94 3.35 26.68
CA GLY A 115 24.81 2.49 27.48
C GLY A 115 26.29 2.67 27.18
N HIS A 116 26.66 2.86 25.90
CA HIS A 116 28.04 3.18 25.52
C HIS A 116 28.48 4.58 25.97
N ARG A 117 27.54 5.53 26.09
CA ARG A 117 27.82 6.89 26.58
C ARG A 117 27.92 6.96 28.11
N LEU A 118 27.26 6.06 28.81
CA LEU A 118 27.25 5.92 30.27
C LEU A 118 28.14 4.74 30.67
N LEU A 119 29.46 4.89 30.53
CA LEU A 119 30.40 4.02 31.23
C LEU A 119 30.41 4.47 32.71
N PRO A 120 29.96 3.65 33.68
CA PRO A 120 30.28 3.91 35.06
C PRO A 120 31.75 3.52 35.26
N THR A 121 32.62 4.50 35.41
CA THR A 121 33.99 4.29 35.91
C THR A 121 33.89 3.81 37.36
N LYS A 122 33.89 2.49 37.56
CA LYS A 122 34.23 1.94 38.88
C LYS A 122 35.73 2.21 39.09
N ALA A 123 36.04 3.22 39.90
CA ALA A 123 37.40 3.55 40.27
C ALA A 123 38.04 2.39 41.06
N GLN A 124 39.16 1.87 40.57
CA GLN A 124 40.12 1.11 41.35
C GLN A 124 41.47 1.83 41.19
N GLY A 125 41.98 2.41 42.27
CA GLY A 125 43.25 3.12 42.27
C GLY A 125 44.15 2.61 43.39
N SER A 126 45.35 2.19 43.04
CA SER A 126 46.58 2.40 43.82
C SER A 126 47.82 1.89 43.07
N ASN A 127 48.70 2.83 42.71
CA ASN A 127 50.18 2.79 42.78
C ASN A 127 50.96 1.89 41.79
N GLN A 128 52.12 2.24 41.21
CA GLN A 128 53.08 3.36 41.35
C GLN A 128 53.99 3.38 40.08
N ALA A 129 54.24 4.56 39.48
CA ALA A 129 55.52 5.30 39.43
C ALA A 129 56.67 4.75 38.53
N GLN A 130 57.09 5.57 37.55
CA GLN A 130 58.46 5.63 37.00
C GLN A 130 58.70 7.01 36.33
N ALA A 131 59.73 7.72 36.75
CA ALA A 131 60.21 8.99 36.17
C ALA A 131 61.51 8.78 35.36
N PRO A 132 61.76 9.54 34.28
CA PRO A 132 62.82 9.25 33.30
C PRO A 132 64.21 9.82 33.61
N LYS A 133 65.19 9.18 32.95
CA LYS A 133 66.66 9.27 33.05
C LYS A 133 67.28 10.61 32.61
N GLY A 134 68.46 10.92 33.15
CA GLY A 134 69.45 11.80 32.53
C GLY A 134 70.86 11.54 33.07
N ALA A 135 71.76 11.07 32.21
CA ALA A 135 73.20 11.01 32.45
C ALA A 135 73.91 11.56 31.22
N LYS A 136 74.88 12.46 31.42
CA LYS A 136 75.79 12.94 30.38
C LYS A 136 77.22 12.86 30.92
N ALA A 137 78.08 12.25 30.11
CA ALA A 137 79.45 11.84 30.37
C ALA A 137 80.44 13.02 30.30
N PRO A 138 81.75 12.75 30.43
CA PRO A 138 82.55 12.56 29.22
C PRO A 138 83.00 11.10 28.97
#